data_AF-A0A535WSA7-F1
#
_entry.id   AF-A0A535WSA7-F1
#
_cell.length_a   1.000
_cell.length_b   1.000
_cell.length_c   1.000
_cell.angle_alpha   90.00
_cell.angle_beta   90.00
_cell.angle_gamma   90.00
#
_symmetry.space_group_name_H-M   'P 1'
#
loop_
_entity.id
_entity.type
_entity.pdbx_description
1 polymer ?
#
loop_
_entity_poly.entity_id
_entity_poly.type
_entity_poly.pdbx_seq_one_letter_code
_entity_poly.pdbx_strand_id
1 'polypeptide(L)'
;MPRSLKYLRALLLVMAVLLGLNTLSRLGVVQQYGVSAGTSPIVGKALLAIVGFTFLLACVGAFFLLGVPAKRHWWLTLALPLLIVANIATAFAIIPSEHVGAGLVLDVYLCNGLLALVLLILLLKRPVRAYFGVTRPATRTKAA
;
A
#
# COMPACT_ATOMS: atom_id res chain seq x y z
N MET A 1 0.02 11.60 -20.39
CA MET A 1 0.03 11.17 -18.97
C MET A 1 0.51 12.33 -18.08
N PRO A 2 -0.26 12.76 -17.05
CA PRO A 2 0.12 13.87 -16.18
C PRO A 2 1.44 13.62 -15.44
N ARG A 3 2.23 14.68 -15.17
CA ARG A 3 3.48 14.57 -14.37
C ARG A 3 3.23 13.94 -13.00
N SER A 4 2.14 14.31 -12.33
CA SER A 4 1.73 13.72 -11.04
C SER A 4 1.52 12.20 -11.11
N LEU A 5 1.03 11.68 -12.23
CA LEU A 5 0.82 10.26 -12.43
C LEU A 5 2.15 9.52 -12.64
N LYS A 6 3.15 10.17 -13.26
CA LYS A 6 4.51 9.61 -13.39
C LYS A 6 5.18 9.48 -12.03
N TYR A 7 5.10 10.53 -11.20
CA TYR A 7 5.59 10.48 -9.82
C TYR A 7 4.87 9.43 -8.99
N LEU A 8 3.55 9.29 -9.15
CA LEU A 8 2.77 8.26 -8.47
C LEU A 8 3.23 6.83 -8.82
N ARG A 9 3.51 6.58 -10.10
CA ARG A 9 4.06 5.29 -10.54
C ARG A 9 5.46 5.02 -9.99
N ALA A 10 6.34 6.01 -10.01
CA ALA A 10 7.66 5.88 -9.40
C ALA A 10 7.55 5.60 -7.89
N LEU A 11 6.64 6.29 -7.20
CA LEU A 11 6.36 6.10 -5.78
C LEU A 11 5.88 4.68 -5.47
N LEU A 12 5.00 4.10 -6.31
CA LEU A 12 4.53 2.72 -6.16
C LEU A 12 5.65 1.69 -6.29
N LEU A 13 6.61 1.90 -7.20
CA LEU A 13 7.78 1.03 -7.31
C LEU A 13 8.67 1.12 -6.07
N VAL A 14 8.96 2.34 -5.62
CA VAL A 14 9.72 2.56 -4.37
C VAL A 14 9.01 1.89 -3.20
N MET A 15 7.70 2.06 -3.09
CA MET A 15 6.88 1.45 -2.05
C MET A 15 6.91 -0.08 -2.14
N ALA A 16 6.81 -0.67 -3.33
CA ALA A 16 6.89 -2.12 -3.52
C ALA A 16 8.24 -2.69 -3.05
N VAL A 17 9.35 -2.02 -3.37
CA VAL A 17 10.69 -2.42 -2.94
C VAL A 17 10.82 -2.33 -1.41
N LEU A 18 10.43 -1.20 -0.83
CA LEU A 18 10.46 -1.00 0.63
C LEU A 18 9.58 -2.01 1.36
N LEU A 19 8.39 -2.29 0.83
CA LEU A 19 7.48 -3.29 1.39
C LEU A 19 8.06 -4.70 1.33
N GLY A 20 8.76 -5.05 0.25
CA GLY A 20 9.47 -6.32 0.12
C GLY A 20 10.56 -6.47 1.19
N LEU A 21 11.42 -5.47 1.33
CA LEU A 21 12.46 -5.44 2.36
C LEU A 21 11.88 -5.53 3.78
N ASN A 22 10.81 -4.77 4.04
CA ASN A 22 10.10 -4.78 5.32
C ASN A 22 9.50 -6.16 5.63
N THR A 23 8.82 -6.77 4.65
CA THR A 23 8.23 -8.10 4.80
C THR A 23 9.29 -9.15 5.11
N LEU A 24 10.43 -9.12 4.41
CA LEU A 24 11.55 -10.02 4.68
C LEU A 24 12.16 -9.79 6.07
N SER A 25 12.33 -8.52 6.47
CA SER A 25 12.81 -8.16 7.80
C SER A 25 11.89 -8.70 8.90
N ARG A 26 10.57 -8.51 8.77
CA ARG A 26 9.56 -9.04 9.71
C ARG A 26 9.56 -10.56 9.77
N LEU A 27 9.66 -11.23 8.63
CA LEU A 27 9.77 -12.69 8.59
C LEU A 27 11.05 -13.19 9.27
N GLY A 28 12.16 -12.45 9.12
CA GLY A 28 13.42 -12.71 9.83
C GLY A 28 13.27 -12.58 11.35
N VAL A 29 12.63 -11.51 11.82
CA VAL A 29 12.31 -11.31 13.25
C VAL A 29 11.45 -12.46 13.77
N VAL A 30 10.39 -12.83 13.05
CA VAL A 30 9.53 -13.95 13.47
C VAL A 30 10.26 -15.29 13.43
N GLN A 31 11.23 -15.46 12.53
CA GLN A 31 12.05 -16.66 12.48
C GLN A 31 13.05 -16.75 13.65
N GLN A 32 13.61 -15.63 14.08
CA GLN A 32 14.60 -15.58 15.16
C GLN A 32 13.97 -15.55 16.55
N TYR A 33 12.88 -14.80 16.73
CA TYR A 33 12.29 -14.48 18.04
C TYR A 33 10.90 -15.08 18.25
N GLY A 34 10.35 -15.78 17.26
CA GLY A 34 9.02 -16.37 17.33
C GLY A 34 7.90 -15.36 17.09
N VAL A 35 6.68 -15.72 17.51
CA VAL A 35 5.46 -14.92 17.34
C VAL A 35 4.83 -14.57 18.68
N SER A 36 3.95 -13.58 18.69
CA SER A 36 3.12 -13.23 19.84
C SER A 36 2.37 -14.43 20.42
N ALA A 37 2.18 -14.42 21.74
CA ALA A 37 1.48 -15.48 22.47
C ALA A 37 0.08 -15.74 21.89
N GLY A 38 -0.30 -17.02 21.77
CA GLY A 38 -1.59 -17.44 21.20
C GLY A 38 -1.59 -17.61 19.67
N THR A 39 -0.49 -17.32 18.98
CA THR A 39 -0.35 -17.54 17.53
C THR A 39 0.63 -18.67 17.25
N SER A 40 0.30 -19.58 16.32
CA SER A 40 1.27 -20.59 15.86
C SER A 40 2.36 -19.92 15.00
N PRO A 41 3.66 -20.24 15.18
CA PRO A 41 4.74 -19.64 14.41
C PRO A 41 4.57 -19.82 12.89
N ILE A 42 4.01 -20.94 12.46
CA ILE A 42 3.73 -21.24 11.05
C ILE A 42 2.63 -20.32 10.52
N VAL A 43 1.55 -20.16 11.31
CA VAL A 43 0.40 -19.32 10.95
C VAL A 43 0.80 -17.84 10.92
N GLY A 44 1.59 -17.38 11.88
CA GLY A 44 2.09 -16.00 11.91
C GLY A 44 3.01 -15.68 10.72
N LYS A 45 3.94 -16.59 10.38
CA LYS A 45 4.79 -16.43 9.18
C LYS A 45 3.96 -16.42 7.90
N ALA A 46 3.00 -17.34 7.78
CA ALA A 46 2.12 -17.43 6.62
C ALA A 46 1.30 -16.16 6.44
N LEU A 47 0.71 -15.63 7.52
CA LEU A 47 -0.07 -14.39 7.48
C LEU A 47 0.78 -13.18 7.10
N LEU A 48 1.96 -13.01 7.70
CA LEU A 48 2.89 -11.93 7.34
C LEU A 48 3.31 -12.01 5.86
N ALA A 49 3.66 -13.21 5.40
CA ALA A 49 4.05 -13.42 4.01
C ALA A 49 2.88 -13.12 3.05
N ILE A 50 1.69 -13.69 3.29
CA ILE A 50 0.53 -13.50 2.43
C ILE A 50 0.16 -12.02 2.34
N VAL A 51 0.06 -11.32 3.47
CA VAL A 51 -0.33 -9.91 3.48
C VAL A 51 0.75 -9.04 2.82
N GLY A 52 2.02 -9.26 3.15
CA GLY A 52 3.14 -8.54 2.55
C GLY A 52 3.26 -8.75 1.04
N PHE A 53 3.22 -9.99 0.57
CA PHE A 53 3.30 -10.31 -0.87
C PHE A 53 2.07 -9.85 -1.64
N THR A 54 0.86 -10.00 -1.07
CA THR A 54 -0.37 -9.48 -1.70
C THR A 54 -0.28 -7.98 -1.90
N PHE A 55 0.23 -7.26 -0.89
CA PHE A 55 0.36 -5.82 -0.96
C PHE A 55 1.48 -5.39 -1.94
N LEU A 56 2.58 -6.13 -2.01
CA LEU A 56 3.62 -5.94 -3.03
C LEU A 56 3.05 -6.13 -4.45
N LEU A 57 2.32 -7.22 -4.68
CA LEU A 57 1.65 -7.49 -5.96
C LEU A 57 0.63 -6.40 -6.30
N ALA A 58 -0.11 -5.89 -5.33
CA ALA A 58 -1.02 -4.77 -5.54
C ALA A 58 -0.29 -3.48 -5.94
N CYS A 59 0.87 -3.20 -5.35
CA CYS A 59 1.69 -2.03 -5.73
C CYS A 59 2.21 -2.14 -7.17
N VAL A 60 2.72 -3.32 -7.54
CA VAL A 60 3.21 -3.60 -8.91
C VAL A 60 2.05 -3.58 -9.90
N GLY A 61 0.92 -4.22 -9.57
CA GLY A 61 -0.29 -4.20 -10.39
C GLY A 61 -0.81 -2.78 -10.60
N ALA A 62 -0.88 -1.97 -9.54
CA ALA A 62 -1.25 -0.57 -9.63
C ALA A 62 -0.29 0.25 -10.51
N PHE A 63 1.02 -0.04 -10.46
CA PHE A 63 2.00 0.60 -11.35
C PHE A 63 1.68 0.35 -12.83
N PHE A 64 1.31 -0.87 -13.21
CA PHE A 64 0.91 -1.19 -14.58
C PHE A 64 -0.45 -0.58 -14.94
N LEU A 65 -1.44 -0.69 -14.05
CA LEU A 65 -2.79 -0.17 -14.26
C LEU A 65 -2.80 1.36 -14.42
N LEU A 66 -1.95 2.08 -13.68
CA LEU A 66 -1.77 3.53 -13.84
C LEU A 66 -1.11 3.93 -15.17
N GLY A 67 -0.51 2.98 -15.89
CA GLY A 67 0.01 3.18 -17.24
C GLY A 67 -1.07 3.19 -18.32
N VAL A 68 -2.26 2.64 -18.04
CA VAL A 68 -3.35 2.48 -19.01
C VAL A 68 -4.55 3.35 -18.59
N PRO A 69 -5.12 4.18 -19.48
CA PRO A 69 -6.30 4.98 -19.16
C PRO A 69 -7.56 4.09 -19.11
N ALA A 70 -7.74 3.35 -18.01
CA ALA A 70 -8.87 2.45 -17.82
C ALA A 70 -9.82 2.98 -16.74
N LYS A 71 -10.99 3.49 -17.16
CA LYS A 71 -12.07 3.94 -16.25
C LYS A 71 -12.54 2.84 -15.28
N ARG A 72 -12.41 1.56 -15.67
CA ARG A 72 -12.94 0.41 -14.91
C ARG A 72 -12.10 0.01 -13.71
N HIS A 73 -10.87 0.51 -13.58
CA HIS A 73 -9.89 0.04 -12.58
C HIS A 73 -9.58 1.06 -11.48
N TRP A 74 -10.27 2.19 -11.45
CA TRP A 74 -10.03 3.23 -10.45
C TRP A 74 -10.25 2.71 -9.01
N TRP A 75 -11.21 1.80 -8.80
CA TRP A 75 -11.48 1.20 -7.49
C TRP A 75 -10.30 0.36 -6.95
N LEU A 76 -9.46 -0.20 -7.83
CA LEU A 76 -8.25 -0.93 -7.40
C LEU A 76 -7.26 0.02 -6.71
N THR A 77 -7.30 1.33 -7.02
CA THR A 77 -6.49 2.31 -6.29
C THR A 77 -6.96 2.53 -4.85
N LEU A 78 -8.22 2.19 -4.52
CA LEU A 78 -8.74 2.17 -3.14
C LEU A 78 -8.40 0.87 -2.39
N ALA A 79 -7.99 -0.19 -3.08
CA ALA A 79 -7.55 -1.42 -2.42
C ALA A 79 -6.20 -1.25 -1.72
N LEU A 80 -5.33 -0.39 -2.23
CA LEU A 80 -4.02 -0.06 -1.63
C LEU A 80 -4.15 0.42 -0.17
N PRO A 81 -4.95 1.45 0.18
CA PRO A 81 -5.11 1.88 1.57
C PRO A 81 -5.71 0.81 2.49
N LEU A 82 -6.57 -0.07 1.99
CA LEU A 82 -7.07 -1.21 2.78
C LEU A 82 -5.95 -2.22 3.09
N LEU A 83 -5.11 -2.54 2.10
CA LEU A 83 -3.95 -3.43 2.28
C LEU A 83 -2.92 -2.85 3.24
N ILE A 84 -2.82 -1.53 3.34
CA ILE A 84 -1.97 -0.84 4.33
C ILE A 84 -2.46 -1.10 5.75
N VAL A 85 -3.75 -0.87 5.99
CA VAL A 85 -4.35 -1.11 7.32
C VAL A 85 -4.18 -2.58 7.71
N ALA A 86 -4.44 -3.50 6.77
CA ALA A 86 -4.21 -4.92 6.98
C ALA A 86 -2.74 -5.22 7.32
N ASN A 87 -1.79 -4.71 6.54
CA ASN A 87 -0.35 -4.94 6.76
C ASN A 87 0.14 -4.40 8.12
N ILE A 88 -0.39 -3.26 8.57
CA ILE A 88 -0.07 -2.70 9.88
C ILE A 88 -0.67 -3.56 10.99
N ALA A 89 -1.96 -3.88 10.91
CA ALA A 89 -2.66 -4.68 11.92
C ALA A 89 -2.02 -6.09 12.06
N THR A 90 -1.72 -6.74 10.94
CA THR A 90 -1.06 -8.05 10.92
C THR A 90 0.33 -8.00 11.56
N ALA A 91 1.09 -6.91 11.36
CA ALA A 91 2.40 -6.75 11.99
C ALA A 91 2.30 -6.64 13.52
N PHE A 92 1.39 -5.80 14.02
CA PHE A 92 1.19 -5.64 15.46
C PHE A 92 0.63 -6.90 16.14
N ALA A 93 -0.20 -7.66 15.45
CA ALA A 93 -0.76 -8.89 16.00
C ALA A 93 0.28 -10.02 16.12
N ILE A 94 1.25 -10.09 15.18
CA ILE A 94 2.14 -11.25 15.05
C ILE A 94 3.52 -11.01 15.68
N ILE A 95 4.03 -9.78 15.65
CA ILE A 95 5.38 -9.47 16.15
C ILE A 95 5.30 -9.25 17.67
N PRO A 96 6.11 -9.96 18.47
CA PRO A 96 6.14 -9.76 19.92
C PRO A 96 6.52 -8.31 20.25
N SER A 97 5.77 -7.67 21.15
CA SER A 97 5.96 -6.25 21.52
C SER A 97 7.37 -5.93 22.02
N GLU A 98 8.04 -6.91 22.62
CA GLU A 98 9.40 -6.80 23.17
C GLU A 98 10.48 -6.73 22.08
N HIS A 99 10.13 -7.14 20.85
CA HIS A 99 11.00 -7.11 19.68
C HIS A 99 10.53 -6.12 18.60
N VAL A 100 9.56 -5.26 18.94
CA VAL A 100 9.17 -4.11 18.11
C VAL A 100 10.26 -3.04 18.26
N GLY A 101 11.40 -3.26 17.59
CA GLY A 101 12.50 -2.33 17.59
C GLY A 101 12.16 -1.03 16.84
N ALA A 102 12.91 0.04 17.13
CA ALA A 102 12.74 1.35 16.50
C ALA A 102 12.75 1.30 14.96
N GLY A 103 13.54 0.40 14.35
CA GLY A 103 13.55 0.20 12.90
C GLY A 103 12.22 -0.32 12.34
N LEU A 104 11.55 -1.24 13.04
CA LEU A 104 10.26 -1.81 12.64
C LEU A 104 9.14 -0.78 12.77
N VAL A 105 9.21 0.06 13.80
CA VAL A 105 8.34 1.22 14.02
C VAL A 105 8.55 2.26 12.92
N LEU A 106 9.81 2.65 12.65
CA LEU A 106 10.14 3.62 11.62
C LEU A 106 9.63 3.17 10.24
N ASP A 107 9.77 1.88 9.92
CA ASP A 107 9.35 1.28 8.66
C ASP A 107 7.81 1.17 8.54
N VAL A 108 7.10 0.91 9.65
CA VAL A 108 5.63 1.01 9.70
C VAL A 108 5.17 2.44 9.42
N TYR A 109 5.80 3.45 10.05
CA TYR A 109 5.35 4.83 9.91
C TYR A 109 5.78 5.48 8.59
N LEU A 110 7.03 5.31 8.14
CA LEU A 110 7.52 5.89 6.88
C LEU A 110 6.92 5.17 5.67
N CYS A 111 7.08 3.84 5.61
CA CYS A 111 6.77 3.07 4.39
C CYS A 111 5.29 2.73 4.27
N ASN A 112 4.61 2.40 5.38
CA ASN A 112 3.18 2.08 5.34
C ASN A 112 2.28 3.29 5.62
N GLY A 113 2.71 4.25 6.44
CA GLY A 113 1.91 5.44 6.76
C GLY A 113 2.12 6.60 5.77
N LEU A 114 3.34 7.12 5.70
CA LEU A 114 3.62 8.37 4.98
C LEU A 114 3.55 8.20 3.46
N LEU A 115 4.19 7.17 2.92
CA LEU A 115 4.20 6.84 1.49
C LEU A 115 2.79 6.55 0.95
N ALA A 116 1.97 5.87 1.74
CA ALA A 116 0.57 5.63 1.47
C ALA A 116 -0.27 6.91 1.43
N LEU A 117 -0.07 7.80 2.40
CA LEU A 117 -0.77 9.06 2.48
C LEU A 117 -0.45 9.94 1.26
N VAL A 118 0.83 10.01 0.88
CA VAL A 118 1.27 10.72 -0.32
C VAL A 118 0.62 10.12 -1.58
N LEU A 119 0.56 8.80 -1.69
CA LEU A 119 -0.13 8.10 -2.77
C LEU A 119 -1.62 8.49 -2.85
N LEU A 120 -2.32 8.47 -1.71
CA LEU A 120 -3.73 8.85 -1.62
C LEU A 120 -3.96 10.31 -2.04
N ILE A 121 -3.15 11.23 -1.53
CA ILE A 121 -3.22 12.67 -1.87
C ILE A 121 -3.00 12.86 -3.37
N LEU A 122 -2.02 12.17 -3.95
CA LEU A 122 -1.73 12.25 -5.38
C LEU A 122 -2.84 11.64 -6.25
N LEU A 123 -3.47 10.55 -5.81
CA LEU A 123 -4.64 9.95 -6.46
C LEU A 123 -5.87 10.88 -6.43
N LEU A 124 -6.04 11.62 -5.34
CA LEU A 124 -7.14 12.58 -5.18
C LEU A 124 -6.96 13.86 -6.01
N LYS A 125 -5.75 14.12 -6.56
CA LYS A 125 -5.52 15.30 -7.40
C LYS A 125 -6.42 15.26 -8.64
N ARG A 126 -7.08 16.40 -8.92
CA ARG A 126 -7.90 16.64 -10.11
C ARG A 126 -7.30 16.10 -11.42
N PRO A 127 -6.02 16.33 -11.78
CA PRO A 127 -5.44 15.79 -13.02
C PRO A 127 -5.39 14.27 -13.08
N VAL A 128 -5.24 13.58 -11.94
CA VAL A 128 -5.24 12.10 -11.87
C VAL A 128 -6.66 11.57 -11.97
N ARG A 129 -7.61 12.20 -11.28
CA ARG A 129 -9.03 11.86 -11.38
C ARG A 129 -9.58 12.06 -12.81
N ALA A 130 -9.18 13.16 -13.47
CA ALA A 130 -9.52 13.42 -14.86
C ALA A 130 -8.91 12.39 -15.82
N TYR A 131 -7.69 11.92 -15.56
CA TYR A 131 -7.07 10.84 -16.33
C TYR A 131 -7.87 9.53 -16.27
N PHE A 132 -8.48 9.23 -15.13
CA PHE A 132 -9.40 8.09 -14.96
C PHE A 132 -10.85 8.38 -15.38
N GLY A 133 -11.13 9.55 -15.97
CA GLY A 133 -12.49 9.95 -16.35
C GLY A 133 -13.44 10.20 -15.18
N VAL A 134 -12.92 10.35 -13.96
CA VAL A 134 -13.65 10.74 -12.74
C VAL A 134 -13.68 12.27 -12.68
N THR A 135 -14.32 12.89 -13.66
CA THR A 135 -14.68 14.31 -13.62
C THR A 135 -16.11 14.43 -13.11
N ARG A 136 -16.40 15.43 -12.25
CA ARG A 136 -17.80 15.80 -11.96
C ARG A 136 -18.51 15.99 -13.31
N PRO A 137 -19.77 15.54 -13.48
CA PRO A 137 -20.54 15.95 -14.63
C PRO A 137 -20.46 17.47 -14.67
N ALA A 138 -19.99 18.02 -15.80
CA ALA A 138 -20.09 19.45 -16.01
C ALA A 138 -21.56 19.77 -15.78
N THR A 139 -21.85 20.64 -14.81
CA THR A 139 -23.09 21.38 -14.81
C THR A 139 -23.08 22.13 -16.14
N ARG A 140 -23.61 21.48 -17.20
CA ARG A 140 -24.15 22.19 -18.34
C ARG A 140 -25.21 23.06 -17.70
N THR A 141 -24.84 24.30 -17.40
CA THR A 141 -25.76 25.40 -17.24
C THR A 141 -26.65 25.29 -18.48
N LYS A 142 -27.86 24.76 -18.31
CA LYS A 142 -28.91 24.91 -19.30
C LYS A 142 -29.10 26.42 -19.38
N ALA A 143 -28.54 27.04 -20.41
CA ALA A 143 -29.06 28.30 -20.88
C ALA A 143 -30.48 27.98 -21.36
N ALA A 144 -31.45 28.49 -20.62
CA ALA A 144 -32.86 28.60 -20.99
C ALA A 144 -33.33 29.94 -20.43
#